data_AF-A0A2C6KT33-F1
#
_entry.id   AF-A0A2C6KT33-F1
#
_cell.length_a   1.000
_cell.length_b   1.000
_cell.length_c   1.000
_cell.angle_alpha   90.00
_cell.angle_beta   90.00
_cell.angle_gamma   90.00
#
_symmetry.space_group_name_H-M   'P 1'
#
loop_
_entity.id
_entity.type
_entity.pdbx_description
1 polymer ?
#
loop_
_entity_poly.entity_id
_entity_poly.type
_entity_poly.pdbx_seq_one_letter_code
_entity_poly.pdbx_strand_id
1 'polypeptide(L)'
;TGFDHATKAQCAGDAWIRPILGGFPFYLRLCQCIIRYRKSTRALKEAKEKAEKDRGRGEGSPLQKRKNEGLRVSSHSVPTDHVNSVISKEAHQQRMHLLNSGKYIAGMLVIFCNSVPWEAFGVLPYSMCMIWVYSYMLGTLYMFSWDVKVDWSLMPDPDHFVRTGKRLYPLWMYRSIAVGNLIGRLTWAMTLMPPTSFNSDTVGGNLLILVISLIEILRRAAWTLLRLENEHLSNSSKYRAMLWVPPLYQDHSLLFYAGRVS
;
A
#
# COMPACT_ATOMS: atom_id res chain seq x y z
N THR A 1 21.38 18.25 -51.70
CA THR A 1 21.67 19.01 -50.47
C THR A 1 20.43 18.90 -49.57
N GLY A 2 20.15 17.76 -48.94
CA GLY A 2 20.96 17.16 -47.87
C GLY A 2 20.57 17.79 -46.51
N PHE A 3 19.41 17.37 -45.98
CA PHE A 3 18.94 17.39 -44.58
C PHE A 3 19.42 18.50 -43.62
N ASP A 4 18.48 19.29 -43.07
CA ASP A 4 18.12 19.13 -41.64
C ASP A 4 16.81 19.88 -41.29
N HIS A 5 15.70 19.13 -41.22
CA HIS A 5 14.48 19.54 -40.53
C HIS A 5 14.36 18.65 -39.31
N ALA A 6 14.75 19.12 -38.12
CA ALA A 6 14.17 18.74 -36.81
C ALA A 6 15.08 19.06 -35.60
N THR A 7 15.75 20.21 -35.54
CA THR A 7 16.15 20.75 -34.23
C THR A 7 14.91 21.40 -33.60
N LYS A 8 14.10 20.61 -32.86
CA LYS A 8 13.09 21.19 -31.98
C LYS A 8 13.82 22.10 -31.00
N ALA A 9 13.56 23.41 -31.07
CA ALA A 9 14.11 24.40 -30.16
C ALA A 9 13.76 23.98 -28.73
N GLN A 10 14.74 23.46 -28.00
CA GLN A 10 14.59 23.07 -26.61
C GLN A 10 14.72 24.35 -25.78
N CYS A 11 13.58 24.91 -25.34
CA CYS A 11 13.59 26.07 -24.47
C CYS A 11 14.38 25.77 -23.19
N ALA A 12 15.21 26.70 -22.72
CA ALA A 12 16.05 26.50 -21.52
C ALA A 12 15.25 26.12 -20.24
N GLY A 13 13.93 26.37 -20.23
CA GLY A 13 13.02 25.94 -19.16
C GLY A 13 12.53 24.49 -19.25
N ASP A 14 12.57 23.83 -20.42
CA ASP A 14 12.02 22.48 -20.62
C ASP A 14 12.77 21.41 -19.80
N ALA A 15 14.07 21.63 -19.55
CA ALA A 15 14.90 20.73 -18.74
C ALA A 15 14.42 20.66 -17.28
N TRP A 16 13.85 21.74 -16.74
CA TRP A 16 13.38 21.83 -15.36
C TRP A 16 11.87 21.61 -15.23
N ILE A 17 11.09 21.95 -16.24
CA ILE A 17 9.63 21.80 -16.23
C ILE A 17 9.21 20.33 -16.32
N ARG A 18 9.89 19.53 -17.15
CA ARG A 18 9.60 18.10 -17.33
C ARG A 18 9.72 17.25 -16.05
N PRO A 19 10.79 17.36 -15.24
CA PRO A 19 10.86 16.67 -13.94
C PRO A 19 9.76 17.07 -12.98
N ILE A 20 9.44 18.37 -12.93
CA ILE A 20 8.45 18.91 -12.00
C ILE A 20 7.05 18.37 -12.35
N LEU A 21 6.68 18.41 -13.64
CA LEU A 21 5.41 17.87 -14.11
C LEU A 21 5.35 16.33 -13.97
N GLY A 22 6.43 15.63 -14.29
CA GLY A 22 6.52 14.17 -14.11
C GLY A 22 6.47 13.73 -12.64
N GLY A 23 7.01 14.55 -11.73
CA GLY A 23 6.99 14.33 -10.29
C GLY A 23 5.65 14.70 -9.63
N PHE A 24 4.81 15.52 -10.27
CA PHE A 24 3.58 16.06 -9.69
C PHE A 24 2.67 14.98 -9.04
N PRO A 25 2.37 13.83 -9.68
CA PRO A 25 1.58 12.78 -9.05
C PRO A 25 2.24 12.17 -7.80
N PHE A 26 3.58 12.12 -7.76
CA PHE A 26 4.33 11.65 -6.60
C PHE A 26 4.24 12.66 -5.44
N TYR A 27 4.29 13.96 -5.74
CA TYR A 27 4.13 15.03 -4.74
C TYR A 27 2.77 14.98 -4.06
N LEU A 28 1.69 14.89 -4.84
CA LEU A 28 0.34 14.80 -4.27
C LEU A 28 0.18 13.58 -3.36
N ARG A 29 0.70 12.42 -3.79
CA ARG A 29 0.64 11.20 -2.99
C ARG A 29 1.51 11.27 -1.74
N LEU A 30 2.69 11.91 -1.81
CA LEU A 30 3.54 12.14 -0.65
C LEU A 30 2.82 13.03 0.38
N CYS A 31 2.21 14.13 -0.05
CA CYS A 31 1.43 15.01 0.81
C CYS A 31 0.29 14.25 1.51
N GLN A 32 -0.47 13.44 0.77
CA GLN A 32 -1.52 12.60 1.35
C GLN A 32 -0.97 11.60 2.38
N CYS A 33 0.20 11.01 2.14
CA CYS A 33 0.86 10.12 3.09
C CYS A 33 1.28 10.84 4.37
N ILE A 34 1.84 12.04 4.25
CA ILE A 34 2.25 12.87 5.39
C ILE A 34 1.03 13.24 6.25
N ILE A 35 -0.08 13.66 5.62
CA ILE A 35 -1.33 13.98 6.34
C ILE A 35 -1.83 12.75 7.12
N ARG A 36 -1.87 11.58 6.48
CA ARG A 36 -2.27 10.32 7.14
C ARG A 36 -1.32 9.91 8.26
N TYR A 37 -0.02 10.05 8.06
CA TYR A 37 0.98 9.77 9.09
C TYR A 37 0.80 10.65 10.33
N ARG A 38 0.58 11.96 10.14
CA ARG A 38 0.31 12.89 11.26
C ARG A 38 -0.98 12.51 11.99
N LYS A 39 -2.03 12.13 11.26
CA LYS A 39 -3.29 11.66 11.86
C LYS A 39 -3.09 10.40 12.71
N SER A 40 -2.38 9.40 12.17
CA SER A 40 -2.07 8.15 12.89
C SER A 40 -1.18 8.39 14.11
N THR A 41 -0.22 9.31 14.01
CA THR A 41 0.64 9.69 15.15
C THR A 41 -0.16 10.31 16.29
N ARG A 42 -1.18 11.14 15.98
CA ARG A 42 -2.10 11.69 16.98
C ARG A 42 -2.94 10.59 17.63
N ALA A 43 -3.53 9.71 16.82
CA ALA A 43 -4.33 8.58 17.33
C ALA A 43 -3.51 7.66 18.26
N LEU A 44 -2.24 7.37 17.92
CA LEU A 44 -1.36 6.59 18.78
C LEU A 44 -1.06 7.28 20.11
N LYS A 45 -0.88 8.61 20.11
CA LYS A 45 -0.67 9.39 21.34
C LYS A 45 -1.91 9.36 22.23
N GLU A 46 -3.08 9.63 21.66
CA GLU A 46 -4.37 9.59 22.36
C GLU A 46 -4.64 8.18 22.95
N ALA A 47 -4.32 7.11 22.21
CA ALA A 47 -4.46 5.74 22.69
C ALA A 47 -3.52 5.44 23.88
N LYS A 48 -2.28 5.95 23.87
CA LYS A 48 -1.32 5.80 24.98
C LYS A 48 -1.74 6.60 26.21
N GLU A 49 -2.17 7.85 26.03
CA GLU A 49 -2.66 8.70 27.13
C GLU A 49 -3.91 8.10 27.78
N LYS A 50 -4.84 7.57 26.99
CA LYS A 50 -6.02 6.86 27.51
C LYS A 50 -5.62 5.62 28.30
N ALA A 51 -4.67 4.83 27.80
CA ALA A 51 -4.15 3.65 28.49
C ALA A 51 -3.52 3.99 29.86
N GLU A 52 -2.76 5.10 29.93
CA GLU A 52 -2.14 5.57 31.16
C GLU A 52 -3.18 6.05 32.18
N LYS A 53 -4.19 6.80 31.72
CA LYS A 53 -5.31 7.26 32.56
C LYS A 53 -6.12 6.10 33.13
N ASP A 54 -6.40 5.08 32.31
CA ASP A 54 -7.14 3.89 32.74
C ASP A 54 -6.33 3.06 33.74
N ARG A 55 -4.99 3.00 33.61
CA ARG A 55 -4.09 2.37 34.59
C ARG A 55 -4.10 3.11 35.93
N GLY A 56 -3.99 4.43 35.92
CA GLY A 56 -4.02 5.25 37.14
C GLY A 56 -5.38 5.23 37.88
N ARG A 57 -6.50 5.07 37.14
CA ARG A 57 -7.84 4.96 37.74
C ARG A 57 -8.10 3.61 38.44
N GLY A 58 -7.42 2.55 38.00
CA GLY A 58 -7.50 1.22 38.61
C GLY A 58 -6.86 1.12 40.00
N GLU A 59 -5.82 1.92 40.26
CA GLU A 59 -5.11 1.94 41.55
C GLU A 59 -5.81 2.81 42.62
N GLY A 60 -6.67 3.75 42.23
CA GLY A 60 -7.30 4.74 43.14
C GLY A 60 -8.75 4.47 43.57
N SER A 61 -9.38 3.35 43.17
CA SER A 61 -10.81 3.08 43.46
C SER A 61 -11.00 2.12 44.66
N PRO A 62 -11.61 2.56 45.79
CA PRO A 62 -11.93 1.69 46.93
C PRO A 62 -12.95 0.56 46.60
N LEU A 63 -13.69 0.71 45.48
CA LEU A 63 -14.77 -0.19 45.06
C LEU A 63 -14.25 -1.46 44.34
N GLN A 64 -13.04 -1.46 43.80
CA GLN A 64 -12.45 -2.64 43.17
C GLN A 64 -11.91 -3.63 44.22
N LYS A 65 -11.40 -3.10 45.34
CA LYS A 65 -10.84 -3.89 46.45
C LYS A 65 -11.89 -4.78 47.13
N ARG A 66 -13.14 -4.29 47.27
CA ARG A 66 -14.26 -5.08 47.81
C ARG A 66 -14.80 -6.16 46.87
N LYS A 67 -14.59 -6.04 45.55
CA LYS A 67 -15.10 -7.01 44.57
C LYS A 67 -14.21 -8.26 44.45
N ASN A 68 -12.93 -8.14 44.82
CA ASN A 68 -11.97 -9.24 44.78
C ASN A 68 -12.06 -10.19 45.98
N GLU A 69 -12.76 -9.84 47.06
CA GLU A 69 -12.89 -10.69 48.25
C GLU A 69 -14.12 -11.61 48.23
N GLY A 70 -15.07 -11.41 47.30
CA GLY A 70 -16.38 -12.10 47.36
C GLY A 70 -16.78 -12.95 46.15
N LEU A 71 -16.11 -12.86 45.00
CA LEU A 71 -16.53 -13.60 43.81
C LEU A 71 -15.33 -14.01 42.97
N ARG A 72 -14.85 -15.24 43.16
CA ARG A 72 -13.90 -15.91 42.27
C ARG A 72 -14.62 -16.33 40.98
N VAL A 73 -15.21 -15.37 40.26
CA VAL A 73 -15.48 -15.52 38.83
C VAL A 73 -14.16 -15.23 38.13
N SER A 74 -13.77 -16.13 37.24
CA SER A 74 -12.64 -15.96 36.32
C SER A 74 -12.89 -14.74 35.42
N SER A 75 -12.67 -13.55 35.96
CA SER A 75 -12.67 -12.28 35.23
C SER A 75 -11.34 -12.20 34.49
N HIS A 76 -11.30 -12.92 33.37
CA HIS A 76 -10.53 -12.62 32.18
C HIS A 76 -9.77 -11.28 32.24
N SER A 77 -8.44 -11.34 32.15
CA SER A 77 -7.45 -10.25 32.03
C SER A 77 -7.61 -9.34 30.79
N VAL A 78 -8.83 -9.19 30.31
CA VAL A 78 -9.20 -8.56 29.02
C VAL A 78 -8.92 -7.05 28.91
N PRO A 79 -8.88 -6.20 29.97
CA PRO A 79 -8.69 -4.76 29.79
C PRO A 79 -7.30 -4.39 29.24
N THR A 80 -6.24 -5.01 29.78
CA THR A 80 -4.86 -4.72 29.40
C THR A 80 -4.52 -5.28 28.02
N ASP A 81 -5.00 -6.49 27.71
CA ASP A 81 -4.75 -7.15 26.43
C ASP A 81 -5.42 -6.40 25.27
N HIS A 82 -6.65 -5.91 25.48
CA HIS A 82 -7.34 -5.09 24.49
C HIS A 82 -6.59 -3.78 24.23
N VAL A 83 -6.19 -3.05 25.27
CA VAL A 83 -5.48 -1.77 25.14
C VAL A 83 -4.13 -1.93 24.44
N ASN A 84 -3.35 -2.94 24.83
CA ASN A 84 -2.08 -3.27 24.16
C ASN A 84 -2.29 -3.65 22.68
N SER A 85 -3.37 -4.35 22.36
CA SER A 85 -3.71 -4.68 20.97
C SER A 85 -4.04 -3.43 20.13
N VAL A 86 -4.71 -2.44 20.72
CA VAL A 86 -5.05 -1.17 20.05
C VAL A 86 -3.77 -0.37 19.79
N ILE A 87 -2.93 -0.18 20.81
CA ILE A 87 -1.66 0.54 20.66
C ILE A 87 -0.76 -0.13 19.61
N SER A 88 -0.68 -1.47 19.62
CA SER A 88 0.09 -2.22 18.63
C SER A 88 -0.43 -2.03 17.20
N LYS A 89 -1.76 -2.05 17.01
CA LYS A 89 -2.40 -1.80 15.71
C LYS A 89 -2.12 -0.38 15.20
N GLU A 90 -2.28 0.63 16.05
CA GLU A 90 -2.02 2.03 15.70
C GLU A 90 -0.54 2.26 15.35
N ALA A 91 0.39 1.67 16.13
CA ALA A 91 1.82 1.74 15.85
C ALA A 91 2.19 1.05 14.53
N HIS A 92 1.57 -0.09 14.24
CA HIS A 92 1.74 -0.78 12.97
C HIS A 92 1.24 0.06 11.79
N GLN A 93 0.05 0.67 11.91
CA GLN A 93 -0.48 1.58 10.88
C GLN A 93 0.44 2.79 10.66
N GLN A 94 0.95 3.40 11.74
CA GLN A 94 1.91 4.49 11.65
C GLN A 94 3.16 4.09 10.86
N ARG A 95 3.74 2.93 11.17
CA ARG A 95 4.90 2.39 10.44
C ARG A 95 4.59 2.17 8.96
N MET A 96 3.40 1.64 8.64
CA MET A 96 2.97 1.44 7.26
C MET A 96 2.83 2.76 6.50
N HIS A 97 2.29 3.80 7.14
CA HIS A 97 2.22 5.13 6.52
C HIS A 97 3.61 5.74 6.25
N LEU A 98 4.56 5.55 7.16
CA LEU A 98 5.93 6.02 6.98
C LEU A 98 6.62 5.28 5.82
N LEU A 99 6.57 3.95 5.79
CA LEU A 99 7.18 3.20 4.70
C LEU A 99 6.54 3.54 3.34
N ASN A 100 5.22 3.75 3.32
CA ASN A 100 4.53 4.21 2.11
C ASN A 100 4.97 5.61 1.68
N SER A 101 5.31 6.51 2.61
CA SER A 101 5.90 7.82 2.25
C SER A 101 7.30 7.68 1.65
N GLY A 102 8.12 6.75 2.18
CA GLY A 102 9.44 6.42 1.65
C GLY A 102 9.39 5.94 0.20
N LYS A 103 8.35 5.19 -0.17
CA LYS A 103 8.04 4.81 -1.56
C LYS A 103 8.01 6.01 -2.50
N TYR A 104 7.24 7.04 -2.16
CA TYR A 104 7.09 8.22 -3.02
C TYR A 104 8.36 9.07 -3.07
N ILE A 105 9.09 9.17 -1.95
CA ILE A 105 10.39 9.84 -1.90
C ILE A 105 11.41 9.14 -2.80
N ALA A 106 11.49 7.81 -2.76
CA ALA A 106 12.36 7.04 -3.65
C ALA A 106 12.02 7.29 -5.13
N GLY A 107 10.73 7.35 -5.48
CA GLY A 107 10.31 7.71 -6.84
C GLY A 107 10.73 9.12 -7.27
N MET A 108 10.62 10.11 -6.37
CA MET A 108 11.10 11.47 -6.64
C MET A 108 12.61 11.53 -6.83
N LEU A 109 13.39 10.78 -6.03
CA LEU A 109 14.83 10.70 -6.18
C LEU A 109 15.22 10.13 -7.55
N VAL A 110 14.51 9.11 -8.04
CA VAL A 110 14.74 8.58 -9.39
C VAL A 110 14.49 9.65 -10.46
N ILE A 111 13.38 10.39 -10.36
CA ILE A 111 13.06 11.47 -11.31
C ILE A 111 14.11 12.59 -11.25
N PHE A 112 14.53 12.97 -10.04
CA PHE A 112 15.57 13.97 -9.84
C PHE A 112 16.91 13.52 -10.44
N CYS A 113 17.38 12.32 -10.11
CA CYS A 113 18.61 11.74 -10.66
C CYS A 113 18.56 11.62 -12.19
N ASN A 114 17.39 11.34 -12.77
CA ASN A 114 17.23 11.27 -14.22
C ASN A 114 17.26 12.66 -14.89
N SER A 115 16.99 13.72 -14.14
CA SER A 115 16.85 15.08 -14.69
C SER A 115 18.07 15.95 -14.52
N VAL A 116 19.03 15.54 -13.68
CA VAL A 116 20.31 16.23 -13.54
C VAL A 116 21.10 16.09 -14.84
N PRO A 117 21.61 17.19 -15.43
CA PRO A 117 22.46 17.14 -16.61
C PRO A 117 23.88 16.72 -16.21
N TRP A 118 24.08 15.42 -15.97
CA TRP A 118 25.39 14.89 -15.52
C TRP A 118 26.54 15.15 -16.51
N GLU A 119 26.24 15.41 -17.79
CA GLU A 119 27.22 15.81 -18.81
C GLU A 119 27.91 17.13 -18.44
N ALA A 120 27.17 18.07 -17.85
CA ALA A 120 27.71 19.35 -17.38
C ALA A 120 28.68 19.19 -16.20
N PHE A 121 28.63 18.04 -15.51
CA PHE A 121 29.53 17.69 -14.43
C PHE A 121 30.70 16.81 -14.89
N GLY A 122 30.88 16.63 -16.21
CA GLY A 122 31.98 15.84 -16.79
C GLY A 122 31.79 14.32 -16.68
N VAL A 123 30.58 13.84 -16.42
CA VAL A 123 30.28 12.41 -16.37
C VAL A 123 30.20 11.85 -17.80
N LEU A 124 30.86 10.73 -18.06
CA LEU A 124 30.79 10.07 -19.37
C LEU A 124 29.37 9.58 -19.67
N PRO A 125 28.90 9.64 -20.93
CA PRO A 125 27.55 9.19 -21.31
C PRO A 125 27.22 7.75 -20.87
N TYR A 126 28.22 6.86 -20.88
CA TYR A 126 28.08 5.49 -20.40
C TYR A 126 27.74 5.43 -18.89
N SER A 127 28.46 6.19 -18.07
CA SER A 127 28.24 6.25 -16.62
C SER A 127 26.88 6.86 -16.28
N MET A 128 26.39 7.80 -17.08
CA MET A 128 25.06 8.39 -16.92
C MET A 128 23.95 7.38 -17.18
N CYS A 129 24.07 6.62 -18.26
CA CYS A 129 23.14 5.54 -18.59
C CYS A 129 23.09 4.50 -17.46
N MET A 130 24.24 4.15 -16.88
CA MET A 130 24.31 3.26 -15.72
C MET A 130 23.59 3.85 -14.50
N ILE A 131 23.81 5.13 -14.17
CA ILE A 131 23.12 5.80 -13.04
C ILE A 131 21.59 5.78 -13.23
N TRP A 132 21.11 6.06 -14.45
CA TRP A 132 19.68 6.01 -14.77
C TRP A 132 19.10 4.60 -14.64
N VAL A 133 19.78 3.59 -15.20
CA VAL A 133 19.36 2.20 -15.10
C VAL A 133 19.34 1.72 -13.64
N TYR A 134 20.39 2.00 -12.87
CA TYR A 134 20.47 1.59 -11.47
C TYR A 134 19.40 2.26 -10.60
N SER A 135 19.22 3.57 -10.73
CA SER A 135 18.20 4.31 -9.97
C SER A 135 16.79 3.79 -10.31
N TYR A 136 16.50 3.55 -11.58
CA TYR A 136 15.24 2.97 -12.04
C TYR A 136 15.03 1.54 -11.53
N MET A 137 16.06 0.70 -11.59
CA MET A 137 16.03 -0.68 -11.08
C MET A 137 15.73 -0.71 -9.59
N LEU A 138 16.43 0.09 -8.79
CA LEU A 138 16.22 0.17 -7.33
C LEU A 138 14.81 0.67 -7.00
N GLY A 139 14.33 1.71 -7.68
CA GLY A 139 12.97 2.22 -7.53
C GLY A 139 11.92 1.16 -7.86
N THR A 140 12.11 0.43 -8.96
CA THR A 140 11.20 -0.63 -9.42
C THR A 140 11.18 -1.80 -8.44
N LEU A 141 12.34 -2.28 -8.00
CA LEU A 141 12.48 -3.37 -7.01
C LEU A 141 11.79 -3.01 -5.69
N TYR A 142 12.01 -1.81 -5.18
CA TYR A 142 11.40 -1.34 -3.93
C TYR A 142 9.86 -1.32 -4.06
N MET A 143 9.37 -0.72 -5.14
CA MET A 143 7.95 -0.58 -5.39
C MET A 143 7.26 -1.92 -5.67
N PHE A 144 7.92 -2.83 -6.37
CA PHE A 144 7.42 -4.19 -6.62
C PHE A 144 7.37 -5.00 -5.32
N SER A 145 8.43 -4.93 -4.50
CA SER A 145 8.47 -5.57 -3.19
C SER A 145 7.33 -5.07 -2.28
N TRP A 146 7.00 -3.78 -2.36
CA TRP A 146 5.85 -3.22 -1.65
C TRP A 146 4.52 -3.83 -2.11
N ASP A 147 4.29 -3.90 -3.42
CA ASP A 147 3.05 -4.45 -3.96
C ASP A 147 2.84 -5.90 -3.51
N VAL A 148 3.90 -6.73 -3.57
CA VAL A 148 3.85 -8.15 -3.17
C VAL A 148 3.65 -8.32 -1.66
N LYS A 149 4.42 -7.60 -0.84
CA LYS A 149 4.43 -7.80 0.62
C LYS A 149 3.28 -7.10 1.33
N VAL A 150 2.98 -5.86 0.94
CA VAL A 150 2.04 -4.99 1.67
C VAL A 150 0.67 -4.98 1.02
N ASP A 151 0.60 -4.64 -0.28
CA ASP A 151 -0.71 -4.46 -0.94
C ASP A 151 -1.41 -5.80 -1.17
N TRP A 152 -0.68 -6.81 -1.61
CA TRP A 152 -1.25 -8.14 -1.86
C TRP A 152 -1.07 -9.11 -0.70
N SER A 153 -0.18 -8.81 0.26
CA SER A 153 0.11 -9.68 1.41
C SER A 153 0.39 -11.14 1.02
N LEU A 154 1.06 -11.34 -0.13
CA LEU A 154 1.35 -12.66 -0.67
C LEU A 154 2.41 -13.40 0.16
N MET A 155 3.30 -12.67 0.82
CA MET A 155 4.47 -13.25 1.50
C MET A 155 4.40 -12.96 3.01
N PRO A 156 3.56 -13.69 3.77
CA PRO A 156 3.52 -13.57 5.23
C PRO A 156 4.76 -14.19 5.90
N ASP A 157 5.35 -15.22 5.30
CA ASP A 157 6.53 -15.94 5.80
C ASP A 157 7.66 -15.93 4.76
N PRO A 158 8.94 -15.87 5.17
CA PRO A 158 10.08 -15.86 4.25
C PRO A 158 10.18 -17.15 3.40
N ASP A 159 9.66 -18.27 3.91
CA ASP A 159 9.77 -19.58 3.26
C ASP A 159 8.66 -19.85 2.22
N HIS A 160 7.57 -19.07 2.24
CA HIS A 160 6.42 -19.28 1.36
C HIS A 160 6.08 -18.01 0.59
N PHE A 161 6.34 -18.03 -0.73
CA PHE A 161 6.07 -16.91 -1.64
C PHE A 161 4.57 -16.56 -1.78
N VAL A 162 3.66 -17.50 -1.43
CA VAL A 162 2.21 -17.29 -1.49
C VAL A 162 1.53 -17.78 -0.22
N ARG A 163 0.82 -16.88 0.48
CA ARG A 163 0.01 -17.11 1.70
C ARG A 163 -0.70 -18.46 1.63
N THR A 164 -0.37 -19.38 2.54
CA THR A 164 -0.92 -20.76 2.57
C THR A 164 -2.39 -20.84 3.04
N GLY A 165 -3.00 -19.71 3.44
CA GLY A 165 -4.37 -19.63 3.94
C GLY A 165 -5.46 -19.50 2.86
N LYS A 166 -6.60 -18.88 3.25
CA LYS A 166 -7.76 -18.66 2.36
C LYS A 166 -7.37 -17.81 1.14
N ARG A 167 -7.63 -18.34 -0.06
CA ARG A 167 -7.43 -17.69 -1.36
C ARG A 167 -8.75 -17.75 -2.12
N LEU A 168 -9.12 -16.66 -2.79
CA LEU A 168 -10.31 -16.66 -3.64
C LEU A 168 -10.00 -17.21 -5.04
N TYR A 169 -8.74 -17.05 -5.48
CA TYR A 169 -8.31 -17.38 -6.83
C TYR A 169 -7.22 -18.48 -6.86
N PRO A 170 -7.01 -19.12 -8.03
CA PRO A 170 -5.94 -20.11 -8.19
C PRO A 170 -4.54 -19.47 -8.22
N LEU A 171 -3.53 -20.26 -7.83
CA LEU A 171 -2.14 -19.81 -7.66
C LEU A 171 -1.53 -19.18 -8.93
N TRP A 172 -1.87 -19.73 -10.10
CA TRP A 172 -1.36 -19.25 -11.39
C TRP A 172 -1.77 -17.81 -11.68
N MET A 173 -2.96 -17.38 -11.20
CA MET A 173 -3.48 -16.04 -11.43
C MET A 173 -2.64 -15.01 -10.68
N TYR A 174 -2.30 -15.28 -9.42
CA TYR A 174 -1.41 -14.42 -8.63
C TYR A 174 -0.02 -14.29 -9.26
N ARG A 175 0.56 -15.40 -9.76
CA ARG A 175 1.85 -15.38 -10.45
C ARG A 175 1.77 -14.55 -11.75
N SER A 176 0.69 -14.73 -12.52
CA SER A 176 0.48 -14.01 -13.77
C SER A 176 0.29 -12.51 -13.54
N ILE A 177 -0.46 -12.11 -12.51
CA ILE A 177 -0.64 -10.70 -12.14
C ILE A 177 0.68 -10.11 -11.61
N ALA A 178 1.46 -10.86 -10.84
CA ALA A 178 2.77 -10.41 -10.38
C ALA A 178 3.75 -10.16 -11.54
N VAL A 179 3.83 -11.11 -12.49
CA VAL A 179 4.64 -10.96 -13.70
C VAL A 179 4.13 -9.81 -14.57
N GLY A 180 2.82 -9.71 -14.79
CA GLY A 180 2.20 -8.61 -15.54
C GLY A 180 2.44 -7.24 -14.89
N ASN A 181 2.48 -7.17 -13.56
CA ASN A 181 2.84 -5.95 -12.84
C ASN A 181 4.31 -5.57 -13.03
N LEU A 182 5.22 -6.55 -13.09
CA LEU A 182 6.63 -6.30 -13.38
C LEU A 182 6.83 -5.82 -14.84
N ILE A 183 6.21 -6.50 -15.81
CA ILE A 183 6.29 -6.14 -17.23
C ILE A 183 5.71 -4.75 -17.47
N GLY A 184 4.49 -4.49 -16.98
CA GLY A 184 3.86 -3.19 -17.15
C GLY A 184 4.58 -2.06 -16.39
N ARG A 185 5.40 -2.37 -15.38
CA ARG A 185 6.32 -1.39 -14.79
C ARG A 185 7.45 -1.02 -15.74
N LEU A 186 8.02 -1.96 -16.49
CA LEU A 186 9.03 -1.65 -17.52
C LEU A 186 8.48 -0.66 -18.57
N THR A 187 7.17 -0.70 -18.84
CA THR A 187 6.49 0.29 -19.69
C THR A 187 6.56 1.71 -19.14
N TRP A 188 6.58 1.89 -17.81
CA TRP A 188 6.82 3.19 -17.21
C TRP A 188 8.25 3.71 -17.47
N ALA A 189 9.24 2.81 -17.58
CA ALA A 189 10.59 3.17 -18.02
C ALA A 189 10.55 3.75 -19.44
N MET A 190 9.76 3.13 -20.32
CA MET A 190 9.61 3.59 -21.72
C MET A 190 8.99 4.99 -21.79
N THR A 191 8.07 5.35 -20.89
CA THR A 191 7.49 6.70 -20.82
C THR A 191 8.43 7.78 -20.31
N LEU A 192 9.53 7.41 -19.64
CA LEU A 192 10.57 8.34 -19.19
C LEU A 192 11.61 8.61 -20.28
N MET A 193 11.68 7.77 -21.32
CA MET A 193 12.58 7.95 -22.44
C MET A 193 12.06 9.05 -23.38
N PRO A 194 12.92 9.93 -23.93
CA PRO A 194 12.48 11.06 -24.74
C PRO A 194 11.58 10.62 -25.92
N PRO A 195 10.46 11.33 -26.20
CA PRO A 195 9.56 11.05 -27.32
C PRO A 195 10.24 11.06 -28.70
N THR A 196 11.49 11.53 -28.78
CA THR A 196 12.30 11.56 -30.01
C THR A 196 12.68 10.17 -30.51
N SER A 197 12.55 9.12 -29.69
CA SER A 197 12.86 7.73 -30.10
C SER A 197 11.68 7.05 -30.82
N PHE A 198 10.46 7.54 -30.62
CA PHE A 198 9.26 7.02 -31.25
C PHE A 198 8.68 8.13 -32.12
N ASN A 199 8.92 8.07 -33.44
CA ASN A 199 8.36 9.01 -34.40
C ASN A 199 6.83 9.08 -34.25
N SER A 200 6.35 10.05 -33.46
CA SER A 200 4.94 10.28 -33.09
C SER A 200 4.05 10.57 -34.30
N ASP A 201 4.68 10.90 -35.43
CA ASP A 201 4.01 11.33 -36.65
C ASP A 201 3.65 10.12 -37.56
N THR A 202 4.01 8.91 -37.14
CA THR A 202 3.62 7.66 -37.82
C THR A 202 2.43 7.00 -37.12
N VAL A 203 1.53 6.39 -37.90
CA VAL A 203 0.38 5.61 -37.38
C VAL A 203 0.83 4.54 -36.37
N GLY A 204 2.04 3.98 -36.54
CA GLY A 204 2.64 3.02 -35.62
C GLY A 204 2.95 3.59 -34.23
N GLY A 205 3.40 4.85 -34.13
CA GLY A 205 3.68 5.50 -32.84
C GLY A 205 2.41 5.69 -31.99
N ASN A 206 1.33 6.13 -32.62
CA ASN A 206 0.05 6.30 -31.94
C ASN A 206 -0.56 4.95 -31.49
N LEU A 207 -0.43 3.91 -32.31
CA LEU A 207 -0.87 2.56 -31.93
C LEU A 207 -0.08 2.01 -30.74
N LEU A 208 1.24 2.23 -30.69
CA LEU A 208 2.08 1.84 -29.56
C LEU A 208 1.65 2.54 -28.26
N ILE A 209 1.40 3.86 -28.31
CA ILE A 209 0.92 4.63 -27.15
C ILE A 209 -0.43 4.09 -26.66
N LEU A 210 -1.34 3.76 -27.59
CA LEU A 210 -2.63 3.18 -27.25
C LEU A 210 -2.47 1.81 -26.57
N VAL A 211 -1.64 0.92 -27.13
CA VAL A 211 -1.37 -0.42 -26.56
C VAL A 211 -0.74 -0.30 -25.18
N ILE A 212 0.24 0.59 -25.01
CA ILE A 212 0.87 0.90 -23.73
C ILE A 212 -0.17 1.37 -22.71
N SER A 213 -1.07 2.25 -23.13
CA SER A 213 -2.14 2.80 -22.28
C SER A 213 -3.14 1.72 -21.86
N LEU A 214 -3.54 0.82 -22.77
CA LEU A 214 -4.41 -0.32 -22.47
C LEU A 214 -3.74 -1.29 -21.49
N ILE A 215 -2.46 -1.60 -21.68
CA ILE A 215 -1.68 -2.44 -20.76
C ILE A 215 -1.64 -1.82 -19.36
N GLU A 216 -1.41 -0.50 -19.25
CA GLU A 216 -1.40 0.20 -17.96
C GLU A 216 -2.76 0.13 -17.26
N ILE A 217 -3.87 0.27 -18.01
CA ILE A 217 -5.23 0.15 -17.46
C ILE A 217 -5.49 -1.26 -16.94
N LEU A 218 -5.21 -2.29 -17.75
CA LEU A 218 -5.40 -3.70 -17.35
C LEU A 218 -4.54 -4.05 -16.13
N ARG A 219 -3.29 -3.58 -16.10
CA ARG A 219 -2.39 -3.76 -14.96
C ARG A 219 -2.96 -3.15 -13.68
N ARG A 220 -3.50 -1.92 -13.77
CA ARG A 220 -4.14 -1.25 -12.62
C ARG A 220 -5.35 -2.03 -12.14
N ALA A 221 -6.20 -2.51 -13.05
CA ALA A 221 -7.37 -3.33 -12.71
C ALA A 221 -6.96 -4.63 -12.00
N ALA A 222 -5.94 -5.34 -12.52
CA ALA A 222 -5.41 -6.55 -11.90
C ALA A 222 -4.83 -6.27 -10.50
N TRP A 223 -4.08 -5.18 -10.34
CA TRP A 223 -3.53 -4.77 -9.06
C TRP A 223 -4.64 -4.40 -8.05
N THR A 224 -5.70 -3.70 -8.47
CA THR A 224 -6.82 -3.34 -7.58
C THR A 224 -7.64 -4.56 -7.16
N LEU A 225 -7.82 -5.55 -8.05
CA LEU A 225 -8.52 -6.79 -7.73
C LEU A 225 -7.82 -7.56 -6.60
N LEU A 226 -6.49 -7.76 -6.70
CA LEU A 226 -5.74 -8.45 -5.65
C LEU A 226 -5.72 -7.66 -4.33
N ARG A 227 -5.65 -6.33 -4.39
CA ARG A 227 -5.74 -5.47 -3.21
C ARG A 227 -7.10 -5.62 -2.52
N LEU A 228 -8.18 -5.56 -3.31
CA LEU A 228 -9.55 -5.70 -2.82
C LEU A 228 -9.77 -7.08 -2.21
N GLU A 229 -9.24 -8.12 -2.84
CA GLU A 229 -9.30 -9.47 -2.30
C GLU A 229 -8.55 -9.56 -0.96
N ASN A 230 -7.33 -9.05 -0.88
CA ASN A 230 -6.56 -9.04 0.37
C ASN A 230 -7.30 -8.29 1.49
N GLU A 231 -7.93 -7.16 1.16
CA GLU A 231 -8.75 -6.40 2.12
C GLU A 231 -10.03 -7.17 2.52
N HIS A 232 -10.68 -7.83 1.56
CA HIS A 232 -11.84 -8.68 1.83
C HIS A 232 -11.48 -9.85 2.75
N LEU A 233 -10.37 -10.54 2.52
CA LEU A 233 -9.87 -11.62 3.37
C LEU A 233 -9.48 -11.11 4.77
N SER A 234 -8.85 -9.94 4.85
CA SER A 234 -8.48 -9.29 6.12
C SER A 234 -9.71 -8.82 6.92
N ASN A 235 -10.77 -8.37 6.27
CA ASN A 235 -11.98 -7.90 6.93
C ASN A 235 -12.93 -9.05 7.28
N SER A 236 -13.11 -10.04 6.39
CA SER A 236 -13.96 -11.22 6.63
C SER A 236 -13.48 -12.07 7.82
N SER A 237 -12.18 -12.06 8.12
CA SER A 237 -11.64 -12.68 9.35
C SER A 237 -12.03 -11.92 10.62
N LYS A 238 -12.17 -10.58 10.58
CA LYS A 238 -12.60 -9.75 11.73
C LYS A 238 -14.08 -9.92 12.07
N TYR A 239 -14.96 -10.00 11.07
CA TYR A 239 -16.40 -10.16 11.32
C TYR A 239 -16.75 -11.55 11.85
N ARG A 240 -16.03 -12.59 11.41
CA ARG A 240 -16.25 -13.96 11.89
C ARG A 240 -15.79 -14.19 13.34
N ALA A 241 -14.88 -13.35 13.85
CA ALA A 241 -14.50 -13.34 15.27
C ALA A 241 -15.54 -12.60 16.16
N MET A 242 -16.42 -11.78 15.57
CA MET A 242 -17.48 -11.06 16.27
C MET A 242 -18.83 -11.79 16.25
N LEU A 243 -18.96 -12.91 15.54
CA LEU A 243 -20.18 -13.72 15.53
C LEU A 243 -20.27 -14.58 16.81
N TRP A 244 -20.22 -13.95 17.98
CA TRP A 244 -20.74 -14.58 19.20
C TRP A 244 -22.27 -14.50 19.09
N VAL A 245 -22.88 -15.57 18.61
CA VAL A 245 -24.34 -15.73 18.69
C VAL A 245 -24.64 -16.02 20.17
N PRO A 246 -25.41 -15.17 20.87
CA PRO A 246 -25.87 -15.52 22.20
C PRO A 246 -26.58 -16.88 22.10
N PRO A 247 -26.28 -17.86 22.97
CA PRO A 247 -27.09 -19.07 22.99
C PRO A 247 -28.53 -18.62 23.19
N LEU A 248 -29.39 -18.91 22.20
CA LEU A 248 -30.82 -18.72 22.38
C LEU A 248 -31.15 -19.56 23.61
N TYR A 249 -31.54 -18.90 24.71
CA TYR A 249 -32.13 -19.59 25.84
C TYR A 249 -33.28 -20.38 25.23
N GLN A 250 -33.19 -21.71 25.25
CA GLN A 250 -34.29 -22.57 24.84
C GLN A 250 -35.40 -22.33 25.85
N ASP A 251 -36.18 -21.28 25.61
CA ASP A 251 -37.38 -21.02 26.37
C ASP A 251 -38.39 -22.06 25.94
N HIS A 252 -38.57 -23.09 26.78
CA HIS A 252 -39.51 -24.18 26.55
C HIS A 252 -40.94 -23.68 26.31
N SER A 253 -41.26 -22.43 26.68
CA SER A 253 -42.55 -21.81 26.42
C SER A 253 -42.83 -21.49 24.94
N LEU A 254 -41.81 -21.28 24.10
CA LEU A 254 -41.99 -21.04 22.65
C LEU A 254 -42.26 -22.32 21.85
N LEU A 255 -41.77 -23.47 22.32
CA LEU A 255 -42.10 -24.79 21.74
C LEU A 255 -43.58 -25.15 21.96
N PHE A 256 -44.18 -24.74 23.08
CA PHE A 256 -45.61 -24.96 23.35
C PHE A 256 -46.54 -24.06 22.52
N TYR A 257 -46.05 -22.92 22.03
CA TYR A 257 -46.86 -22.03 21.19
C TYR A 257 -46.90 -22.51 19.72
N ALA A 258 -45.82 -23.10 19.22
CA ALA A 258 -45.75 -23.66 17.87
C ALA A 258 -46.53 -24.97 17.70
N GLY A 259 -46.83 -25.69 18.79
CA GLY A 259 -47.62 -26.92 18.79
C GLY A 259 -49.14 -26.72 18.94
N ARG A 260 -49.63 -25.48 19.01
CA ARG A 260 -51.04 -25.16 19.24
C ARG A 260 -51.75 -24.42 18.09
N VAL A 261 -51.08 -24.25 16.95
CA VAL A 261 -51.67 -23.75 15.70
C VAL A 261 -51.70 -24.89 14.69
N SER A 262 -52.58 -25.86 14.94
CA SER A 262 -52.99 -26.91 14.02
C SER A 262 -54.51 -26.99 14.05
#